data_AF-K7G642-F1
#
_entry.id   AF-K7G642-F1
#
_cell.length_a   1.000
_cell.length_b   1.000
_cell.length_c   1.000
_cell.angle_alpha   90.00
_cell.angle_beta   90.00
_cell.angle_gamma   90.00
#
_symmetry.space_group_name_H-M   'P 1'
#
loop_
_entity.id
_entity.type
_entity.pdbx_description
1 polymer ?
#
loop_
_entity_poly.entity_id
_entity_poly.type
_entity_poly.pdbx_seq_one_letter_code
_entity_poly.pdbx_strand_id
1 'polypeptide(L)'
;MTEMQKTSMKNSDILNTKSLLVLDDNAFEILSKRVWTDVLLQVYKVLVLARISSLTISDLLNSESQQSMPRINTEPLSSNIYSPSERLLLIWLNTHYEKTRKIVWKDCQKGEVPPVRWIVNFDRDLLDGLVLAAQVAAYCPYLISTHFVNMYTKPRSPEQCLHNCLILVNALRAISLYIDVQVNVLKSHVLHTF
;
A
#
# COMPACT_ATOMS: atom_id res chain seq x y z
N MET A 1 -23.61 6.78 -62.49
CA MET A 1 -22.16 6.98 -62.22
C MET A 1 -21.86 7.31 -60.75
N THR A 2 -22.86 7.63 -59.93
CA THR A 2 -22.71 8.10 -58.54
C THR A 2 -22.66 6.99 -57.48
N GLU A 3 -23.07 5.75 -57.80
CA GLU A 3 -23.04 4.63 -56.84
C GLU A 3 -21.66 3.97 -56.70
N MET A 4 -20.82 3.99 -57.74
CA MET A 4 -19.49 3.38 -57.70
C MET A 4 -18.47 4.17 -56.87
N GLN A 5 -18.66 5.49 -56.71
CA GLN A 5 -17.79 6.30 -55.85
C GLN A 5 -18.11 6.13 -54.36
N LYS A 6 -19.39 5.89 -54.00
CA LYS A 6 -19.82 5.73 -52.60
C LYS A 6 -19.35 4.40 -51.98
N THR A 7 -19.21 3.35 -52.80
CA THR A 7 -18.64 2.06 -52.38
C THR A 7 -17.12 2.14 -52.21
N SER A 8 -16.44 2.95 -53.00
CA SER A 8 -14.98 3.16 -52.89
C SER A 8 -14.58 3.87 -51.59
N MET A 9 -15.28 4.94 -51.19
CA MET A 9 -15.01 5.65 -49.93
C MET A 9 -15.29 4.80 -48.69
N LYS A 10 -16.37 4.00 -48.71
CA LYS A 10 -16.72 3.14 -47.58
C LYS A 10 -15.70 2.02 -47.36
N ASN A 11 -15.11 1.52 -48.45
CA ASN A 11 -14.06 0.50 -48.37
C ASN A 11 -12.70 1.08 -47.93
N SER A 12 -12.35 2.31 -48.31
CA SER A 12 -11.11 2.94 -47.82
C SER A 12 -11.15 3.21 -46.32
N ASP A 13 -12.29 3.62 -45.77
CA ASP A 13 -12.45 3.85 -44.33
C ASP A 13 -12.42 2.53 -43.53
N ILE A 14 -13.04 1.47 -44.05
CA ILE A 14 -13.00 0.13 -43.44
C ILE A 14 -11.58 -0.47 -43.49
N LEU A 15 -10.83 -0.22 -44.57
CA LEU A 15 -9.47 -0.72 -44.74
C LEU A 15 -8.47 0.05 -43.86
N ASN A 16 -8.68 1.35 -43.68
CA ASN A 16 -7.92 2.19 -42.76
C ASN A 16 -8.22 1.87 -41.27
N THR A 17 -9.47 1.50 -40.95
CA THR A 17 -9.85 1.05 -39.60
C THR A 17 -9.24 -0.32 -39.26
N LYS A 18 -9.10 -1.22 -40.26
CA LYS A 18 -8.43 -2.51 -40.08
C LYS A 18 -6.92 -2.39 -39.89
N SER A 19 -6.26 -1.43 -40.54
CA SER A 19 -4.82 -1.17 -40.33
C SER A 19 -4.52 -0.44 -39.02
N LEU A 20 -5.49 0.31 -38.47
CA LEU A 20 -5.37 1.02 -37.19
C LEU A 20 -5.38 0.11 -35.96
N LEU A 21 -5.83 -1.14 -36.10
CA LEU A 21 -5.98 -2.10 -35.00
C LEU A 21 -4.88 -3.17 -34.96
N VAL A 22 -3.94 -3.15 -35.90
CA VAL A 22 -2.77 -4.04 -35.84
C VAL A 22 -1.77 -3.40 -34.88
N LEU A 23 -2.03 -3.58 -33.58
CA LEU A 23 -1.02 -3.34 -32.57
C LEU A 23 0.12 -4.33 -32.80
N ASP A 24 1.35 -3.81 -32.85
CA ASP A 24 2.55 -4.64 -32.81
C ASP A 24 2.47 -5.60 -31.61
N ASP A 25 2.89 -6.86 -31.81
CA ASP A 25 2.72 -7.92 -30.81
C ASP A 25 3.34 -7.53 -29.45
N ASN A 26 4.47 -6.82 -29.47
CA ASN A 26 5.11 -6.34 -28.26
C ASN A 26 4.33 -5.21 -27.58
N ALA A 27 3.75 -4.30 -28.35
CA ALA A 27 2.88 -3.24 -27.82
C ALA A 27 1.59 -3.82 -27.23
N PHE A 28 0.98 -4.81 -27.90
CA PHE A 28 -0.17 -5.55 -27.38
C PHE A 28 0.18 -6.25 -26.06
N GLU A 29 1.32 -6.92 -25.98
CA GLU A 29 1.75 -7.64 -24.77
C GLU A 29 1.98 -6.70 -23.58
N ILE A 30 2.62 -5.54 -23.79
CA ILE A 30 2.82 -4.53 -22.73
C ILE A 30 1.49 -3.95 -22.26
N LEU A 31 0.61 -3.60 -23.20
CA LEU A 31 -0.73 -3.07 -22.89
C LEU A 31 -1.59 -4.11 -22.18
N SER A 32 -1.58 -5.36 -22.65
CA SER A 32 -2.28 -6.48 -22.06
C SER A 32 -1.83 -6.70 -20.62
N LYS A 33 -0.51 -6.76 -20.35
CA LYS A 33 0.04 -6.88 -18.99
C LYS A 33 -0.42 -5.74 -18.08
N ARG A 34 -0.35 -4.49 -18.56
CA ARG A 34 -0.78 -3.33 -17.80
C ARG A 34 -2.27 -3.40 -17.47
N VAL A 35 -3.12 -3.64 -18.48
CA VAL A 35 -4.57 -3.71 -18.32
C VAL A 35 -4.98 -4.84 -17.39
N TRP A 36 -4.40 -6.03 -17.55
CA TRP A 36 -4.69 -7.15 -16.65
C TRP A 36 -4.24 -6.89 -15.21
N THR A 37 -3.08 -6.25 -15.03
CA THR A 37 -2.61 -5.85 -13.70
C THR A 37 -3.56 -4.84 -13.07
N ASP A 38 -4.01 -3.83 -13.84
CA ASP A 38 -4.96 -2.82 -13.37
C ASP A 38 -6.31 -3.45 -13.01
N VAL A 39 -6.83 -4.38 -13.83
CA VAL A 39 -8.08 -5.11 -13.55
C VAL A 39 -7.95 -5.94 -12.27
N LEU A 40 -6.86 -6.71 -12.12
CA LEU A 40 -6.63 -7.53 -10.93
C LEU A 40 -6.50 -6.67 -9.67
N LEU A 41 -5.81 -5.53 -9.76
CA LEU A 41 -5.67 -4.58 -8.67
C LEU A 41 -7.02 -4.00 -8.26
N GLN A 42 -7.86 -3.65 -9.23
CA GLN A 42 -9.21 -3.13 -8.97
C GLN A 42 -10.14 -4.20 -8.37
N VAL A 43 -10.05 -5.45 -8.83
CA VAL A 43 -10.77 -6.57 -8.21
C VAL A 43 -10.34 -6.74 -6.76
N TYR A 44 -9.04 -6.67 -6.46
CA TYR A 44 -8.55 -6.73 -5.09
C TYR A 44 -9.08 -5.58 -4.23
N LYS A 45 -9.01 -4.33 -4.73
CA LYS A 45 -9.55 -3.16 -4.02
C LYS A 45 -11.04 -3.33 -3.72
N VAL A 46 -11.85 -3.78 -4.68
CA VAL A 46 -13.29 -3.95 -4.49
C VAL A 46 -13.61 -5.11 -3.55
N LEU A 47 -12.97 -6.27 -3.72
CA LEU A 47 -13.33 -7.47 -2.96
C LEU A 47 -12.72 -7.52 -1.55
N VAL A 48 -11.51 -7.01 -1.37
CA VAL A 48 -10.80 -7.08 -0.09
C VAL A 48 -10.98 -5.79 0.70
N LEU A 49 -10.71 -4.64 0.08
CA LEU A 49 -10.72 -3.38 0.82
C LEU A 49 -12.14 -2.92 1.19
N ALA A 50 -13.12 -3.13 0.33
CA ALA A 50 -14.52 -2.80 0.66
C ALA A 50 -15.05 -3.64 1.83
N ARG A 51 -14.61 -4.90 1.98
CA ARG A 51 -15.01 -5.76 3.10
C ARG A 51 -14.42 -5.29 4.42
N ILE A 52 -13.15 -4.88 4.41
CA ILE A 52 -12.48 -4.31 5.60
C ILE A 52 -13.19 -3.03 6.04
N SER A 53 -13.61 -2.19 5.08
CA SER A 53 -14.35 -0.95 5.35
C SER A 53 -15.60 -1.17 6.19
N SER A 54 -16.38 -2.23 5.93
CA SER A 54 -17.61 -2.49 6.68
C SER A 54 -17.35 -2.93 8.12
N LEU A 55 -16.28 -3.71 8.36
CA LEU A 55 -15.97 -4.25 9.67
C LEU A 55 -15.28 -3.20 10.56
N THR A 56 -14.33 -2.46 10.00
CA THR A 56 -13.54 -1.46 10.72
C THR A 56 -14.35 -0.22 11.09
N ILE A 57 -15.37 0.17 10.29
CA ILE A 57 -16.27 1.29 10.66
C ILE A 57 -16.98 1.00 11.98
N SER A 58 -17.52 -0.20 12.17
CA SER A 58 -18.25 -0.56 13.38
C SER A 58 -17.36 -0.48 14.63
N ASP A 59 -16.14 -1.02 14.57
CA ASP A 59 -15.22 -1.01 15.70
C ASP A 59 -14.61 0.38 15.97
N LEU A 60 -14.34 1.16 14.90
CA LEU A 60 -13.79 2.51 15.03
C LEU A 60 -14.81 3.47 15.66
N LEU A 61 -16.07 3.45 15.18
CA LEU A 61 -17.16 4.27 15.73
C LEU A 61 -17.47 3.92 17.20
N ASN A 62 -17.30 2.66 17.60
CA ASN A 62 -17.44 2.24 18.99
C ASN A 62 -16.27 2.72 19.88
N SER A 63 -15.10 2.99 19.30
CA SER A 63 -13.89 3.44 20.01
C SER A 63 -13.70 4.97 20.03
N GLU A 64 -14.51 5.75 19.30
CA GLU A 64 -14.38 7.21 19.14
C GLU A 64 -14.72 8.05 20.40
N SER A 65 -14.82 7.45 21.58
CA SER A 65 -14.98 8.18 22.84
C SER A 65 -13.68 8.81 23.39
N GLN A 66 -12.55 8.74 22.68
CA GLN A 66 -11.28 9.36 23.14
C GLN A 66 -10.70 10.39 22.15
N GLN A 67 -10.83 11.65 22.56
CA GLN A 67 -10.58 12.91 21.86
C GLN A 67 -9.10 13.32 21.74
N SER A 68 -8.24 12.59 21.01
CA SER A 68 -6.85 13.09 20.82
C SER A 68 -6.28 12.99 19.41
N MET A 69 -7.05 12.56 18.42
CA MET A 69 -6.58 12.50 17.04
C MET A 69 -7.22 13.65 16.25
N PRO A 70 -6.43 14.53 15.60
CA PRO A 70 -7.01 15.49 14.67
C PRO A 70 -7.72 14.67 13.59
N ARG A 71 -8.98 15.00 13.32
CA ARG A 71 -9.73 14.40 12.21
C ARG A 71 -8.82 14.47 10.99
N ILE A 72 -8.50 13.34 10.36
CA ILE A 72 -7.89 13.38 9.02
C ILE A 72 -8.83 14.27 8.24
N ASN A 73 -8.36 15.49 7.94
CA ASN A 73 -9.23 16.53 7.42
C ASN A 73 -9.87 15.95 6.17
N THR A 74 -11.19 16.05 6.05
CA THR A 74 -11.92 15.51 4.89
C THR A 74 -11.41 16.17 3.59
N GLU A 75 -10.77 17.33 3.75
CA GLU A 75 -10.00 18.06 2.75
C GLU A 75 -8.54 17.58 2.63
N PRO A 76 -8.03 17.43 1.40
CA PRO A 76 -6.80 16.71 1.12
C PRO A 76 -5.57 17.51 1.56
N LEU A 77 -5.07 17.25 2.77
CA LEU A 77 -3.68 17.53 3.10
C LEU A 77 -2.72 16.50 2.49
N SER A 78 -3.25 15.42 1.91
CA SER A 78 -2.51 14.42 1.14
C SER A 78 -2.54 14.77 -0.35
N SER A 79 -1.39 14.76 -1.01
CA SER A 79 -1.28 14.85 -2.48
C SER A 79 -1.97 13.69 -3.21
N ASN A 80 -2.35 12.63 -2.49
CA ASN A 80 -2.97 11.43 -3.02
C ASN A 80 -4.49 11.46 -2.88
N ILE A 81 -5.20 11.01 -3.91
CA ILE A 81 -6.66 10.85 -3.92
C ILE A 81 -7.00 9.45 -3.43
N TYR A 82 -7.37 9.34 -2.14
CA TYR A 82 -7.80 8.08 -1.53
C TYR A 82 -9.32 7.94 -1.50
N SER A 83 -9.78 6.72 -1.79
CA SER A 83 -11.16 6.27 -1.57
C SER A 83 -11.54 6.29 -0.08
N PRO A 84 -12.84 6.31 0.27
CA PRO A 84 -13.29 6.29 1.67
C PRO A 84 -12.70 5.13 2.48
N SER A 85 -12.61 3.93 1.89
CA SER A 85 -12.06 2.75 2.57
C SER A 85 -10.54 2.85 2.80
N GLU A 86 -9.79 3.44 1.87
CA GLU A 86 -8.36 3.73 2.05
C GLU A 86 -8.15 4.77 3.17
N ARG A 87 -8.98 5.82 3.23
CA ARG A 87 -8.93 6.82 4.31
C ARG A 87 -9.23 6.19 5.67
N LEU A 88 -10.23 5.30 5.74
CA LEU A 88 -10.53 4.58 6.97
C LEU A 88 -9.35 3.73 7.44
N LEU A 89 -8.68 3.04 6.51
CA LEU A 89 -7.50 2.25 6.83
C LEU A 89 -6.35 3.14 7.36
N LEU A 90 -6.17 4.35 6.82
CA LEU A 90 -5.21 5.32 7.37
C LEU A 90 -5.57 5.75 8.80
N ILE A 91 -6.85 6.04 9.09
CA ILE A 91 -7.29 6.38 10.45
C ILE A 91 -7.00 5.23 11.42
N TRP A 92 -7.34 4.01 11.00
CA TRP A 92 -7.09 2.80 11.76
C TRP A 92 -5.60 2.60 12.03
N LEU A 93 -4.75 2.73 11.00
CA LEU A 93 -3.28 2.62 11.12
C LEU A 93 -2.72 3.63 12.12
N ASN A 94 -3.14 4.89 12.05
CA ASN A 94 -2.71 5.93 12.99
C ASN A 94 -3.09 5.58 14.43
N THR A 95 -4.35 5.19 14.64
CA THR A 95 -4.88 4.87 15.97
C THR A 95 -4.17 3.65 16.56
N HIS A 96 -3.98 2.59 15.78
CA HIS A 96 -3.33 1.36 16.24
C HIS A 96 -1.82 1.52 16.42
N TYR A 97 -1.15 2.24 15.52
CA TYR A 97 0.27 2.53 15.68
C TYR A 97 0.54 3.32 16.96
N GLU A 98 -0.27 4.35 17.24
CA GLU A 98 -0.07 5.18 18.43
C GLU A 98 -0.22 4.36 19.73
N LYS A 99 -1.24 3.49 19.77
CA LYS A 99 -1.47 2.58 20.90
C LYS A 99 -0.35 1.55 21.05
N THR A 100 0.09 0.95 19.95
CA THR A 100 0.93 -0.26 19.98
C THR A 100 2.43 0.05 20.12
N ARG A 101 2.92 1.16 19.55
CA ARG A 101 4.34 1.55 19.59
C ARG A 101 4.93 1.59 21.01
N LYS A 102 4.11 2.01 21.99
CA LYS A 102 4.48 2.15 23.40
C LYS A 102 4.62 0.79 24.09
N ILE A 103 4.03 -0.26 23.54
CA ILE A 103 4.05 -1.62 24.08
C ILE A 103 5.20 -2.41 23.45
N VAL A 104 5.35 -2.32 22.13
CA VAL A 104 6.33 -3.12 21.36
C VAL A 104 7.76 -2.76 21.69
N TRP A 105 8.06 -1.46 21.81
CA TRP A 105 9.42 -0.97 22.03
C TRP A 105 9.64 -0.39 23.42
N LYS A 106 8.84 -0.78 24.41
CA LYS A 106 9.02 -0.32 25.81
C LYS A 106 10.39 -0.68 26.38
N ASP A 107 10.90 -1.87 26.03
CA ASP A 107 12.15 -2.44 26.54
C ASP A 107 13.21 -2.56 25.43
N CYS A 108 13.17 -1.67 24.44
CA CYS A 108 14.06 -1.75 23.28
C CYS A 108 15.53 -1.48 23.65
N GLN A 109 16.44 -2.34 23.18
CA GLN A 109 17.87 -2.15 23.41
C GLN A 109 18.54 -1.21 22.40
N LYS A 110 17.94 -1.00 21.23
CA LYS A 110 18.51 -0.21 20.12
C LYS A 110 17.93 1.20 19.98
N GLY A 111 17.29 1.72 21.03
CA GLY A 111 16.78 3.08 21.08
C GLY A 111 15.60 3.23 22.02
N GLU A 112 15.02 4.42 22.03
CA GLU A 112 13.78 4.71 22.75
C GLU A 112 12.57 4.15 21.99
N VAL A 113 11.38 4.23 22.60
CA VAL A 113 10.11 4.11 21.88
C VAL A 113 10.20 4.95 20.60
N PRO A 114 9.75 4.45 19.42
CA PRO A 114 9.78 5.22 18.17
C PRO A 114 9.17 6.62 18.36
N PRO A 115 9.26 7.57 17.42
CA PRO A 115 8.53 8.84 17.54
C PRO A 115 7.04 8.65 17.22
N VAL A 116 6.20 9.51 17.82
CA VAL A 116 4.83 9.72 17.34
C VAL A 116 4.93 10.18 15.90
N ARG A 117 4.12 9.61 15.01
CA ARG A 117 4.12 9.96 13.59
C ARG A 117 2.70 9.97 13.07
N TRP A 118 2.48 10.80 12.07
CA TRP A 118 1.23 10.90 11.35
C TRP A 118 1.35 10.16 10.02
N ILE A 119 0.51 9.14 9.83
CA ILE A 119 0.52 8.27 8.64
C ILE A 119 -0.54 8.81 7.67
N VAL A 120 -0.11 9.43 6.59
CA VAL A 120 -0.97 10.05 5.57
C VAL A 120 -0.91 9.32 4.23
N ASN A 121 0.04 8.41 4.04
CA ASN A 121 0.17 7.61 2.83
C ASN A 121 0.63 6.18 3.10
N PHE A 122 0.41 5.28 2.13
CA PHE A 122 0.81 3.87 2.21
C PHE A 122 2.23 3.60 1.69
N ASP A 123 2.93 4.64 1.22
CA ASP A 123 4.21 4.49 0.53
C ASP A 123 5.37 4.88 1.46
N ARG A 124 5.62 6.18 1.60
CA ARG A 124 6.73 6.75 2.38
C ARG A 124 6.57 6.51 3.87
N ASP A 125 5.34 6.58 4.39
CA ASP A 125 5.12 6.50 5.84
C ASP A 125 5.24 5.07 6.38
N LEU A 126 5.15 4.07 5.50
CA LEU A 126 5.32 2.64 5.81
C LEU A 126 6.71 2.11 5.48
N LEU A 127 7.54 2.92 4.80
CA LEU A 127 8.81 2.53 4.21
C LEU A 127 9.83 1.97 5.20
N ASP A 128 9.81 2.46 6.44
CA ASP A 128 10.76 2.06 7.49
C ASP A 128 10.36 0.79 8.24
N GLY A 129 9.22 0.20 7.89
CA GLY A 129 8.69 -1.04 8.44
C GLY A 129 8.14 -0.96 9.87
N LEU A 130 8.29 0.17 10.57
CA LEU A 130 7.90 0.28 11.99
C LEU A 130 6.38 0.27 12.17
N VAL A 131 5.64 0.93 11.29
CA VAL A 131 4.17 0.96 11.34
C VAL A 131 3.60 -0.45 11.16
N LEU A 132 4.10 -1.18 10.16
CA LEU A 132 3.69 -2.54 9.87
C LEU A 132 4.11 -3.51 10.98
N ALA A 133 5.32 -3.38 11.51
CA ALA A 133 5.79 -4.19 12.64
C ALA A 133 4.94 -3.97 13.90
N ALA A 134 4.55 -2.73 14.20
CA ALA A 134 3.64 -2.44 15.30
C ALA A 134 2.30 -3.16 15.10
N GLN A 135 1.80 -3.18 13.87
CA GLN A 135 0.53 -3.84 13.58
C GLN A 135 0.61 -5.36 13.73
N VAL A 136 1.68 -5.98 13.21
CA VAL A 136 1.91 -7.42 13.37
C VAL A 136 2.07 -7.77 14.84
N ALA A 137 2.81 -6.96 15.60
CA ALA A 137 3.01 -7.16 17.02
C ALA A 137 1.71 -7.05 17.86
N ALA A 138 0.75 -6.23 17.42
CA ALA A 138 -0.55 -6.14 18.09
C ALA A 138 -1.30 -7.48 18.07
N TYR A 139 -1.20 -8.23 16.97
CA TYR A 139 -1.85 -9.53 16.80
C TYR A 139 -0.96 -10.71 17.20
N CYS A 140 0.37 -10.56 17.11
CA CYS A 140 1.35 -11.58 17.44
C CYS A 140 2.39 -11.04 18.44
N PRO A 141 2.02 -10.81 19.72
CA PRO A 141 2.91 -10.20 20.71
C PRO A 141 4.17 -11.02 21.00
N TYR A 142 4.13 -12.34 20.77
CA TYR A 142 5.28 -13.24 20.95
C TYR A 142 6.43 -12.96 19.97
N LEU A 143 6.20 -12.22 18.88
CA LEU A 143 7.24 -11.79 17.94
C LEU A 143 8.03 -10.58 18.46
N ILE A 144 7.55 -9.89 19.50
CA ILE A 144 8.19 -8.68 20.02
C ILE A 144 9.59 -8.99 20.53
N SER A 145 9.71 -9.95 21.44
CA SER A 145 10.98 -10.31 22.08
C SER A 145 11.96 -11.01 21.14
N THR A 146 11.47 -11.64 20.08
CA THR A 146 12.29 -12.42 19.14
C THR A 146 12.73 -11.60 17.93
N HIS A 147 11.85 -10.72 17.42
CA HIS A 147 12.07 -9.98 16.17
C HIS A 147 12.09 -8.47 16.42
N PHE A 148 10.97 -7.90 16.89
CA PHE A 148 10.76 -6.45 16.80
C PHE A 148 11.61 -5.62 17.79
N VAL A 149 12.05 -6.20 18.90
CA VAL A 149 13.01 -5.58 19.83
C VAL A 149 14.34 -5.20 19.16
N ASN A 150 14.67 -5.86 18.05
CA ASN A 150 15.92 -5.66 17.33
C ASN A 150 15.85 -4.59 16.23
N MET A 151 14.68 -3.97 16.01
CA MET A 151 14.48 -2.94 15.00
C MET A 151 15.03 -1.58 15.45
N TYR A 152 15.49 -0.78 14.49
CA TYR A 152 15.83 0.62 14.71
C TYR A 152 14.56 1.44 14.88
N THR A 153 14.39 2.09 16.03
CA THR A 153 13.17 2.87 16.35
C THR A 153 13.17 4.29 15.78
N LYS A 154 14.36 4.79 15.39
CA LYS A 154 14.57 6.08 14.70
C LYS A 154 15.48 5.86 13.49
N PRO A 155 15.02 5.18 12.42
CA PRO A 155 15.85 4.89 11.26
C PRO A 155 16.19 6.20 10.52
N ARG A 156 17.48 6.44 10.29
CA ARG A 156 18.02 7.64 9.65
C ARG A 156 18.66 7.37 8.28
N SER A 157 18.95 6.11 8.00
CA SER A 157 19.58 5.69 6.75
C SER A 157 18.75 4.63 6.02
N PRO A 158 18.86 4.52 4.69
CA PRO A 158 18.19 3.49 3.92
C PRO A 158 18.52 2.07 4.37
N GLU A 159 19.75 1.84 4.85
CA GLU A 159 20.21 0.55 5.37
C GLU A 159 19.49 0.18 6.66
N GLN A 160 19.19 1.16 7.51
CA GLN A 160 18.40 0.94 8.73
C GLN A 160 16.94 0.63 8.41
N CYS A 161 16.35 1.32 7.43
CA CYS A 161 15.02 0.98 6.92
C CYS A 161 15.00 -0.44 6.33
N LEU A 162 16.02 -0.79 5.55
CA LEU A 162 16.18 -2.13 4.98
C LEU A 162 16.29 -3.20 6.06
N HIS A 163 17.11 -2.97 7.07
CA HIS A 163 17.26 -3.88 8.22
C HIS A 163 15.91 -4.13 8.90
N ASN A 164 15.15 -3.07 9.17
CA ASN A 164 13.81 -3.16 9.73
C ASN A 164 12.88 -3.98 8.84
N CYS A 165 12.84 -3.71 7.53
CA CYS A 165 12.01 -4.46 6.60
C CYS A 165 12.38 -5.95 6.55
N LEU A 166 13.67 -6.30 6.66
CA LEU A 166 14.11 -7.69 6.74
C LEU A 166 13.62 -8.38 8.03
N ILE A 167 13.67 -7.69 9.17
CA ILE A 167 13.11 -8.21 10.43
C ILE A 167 11.61 -8.46 10.27
N LEU A 168 10.88 -7.50 9.70
CA LEU A 168 9.45 -7.62 9.46
C LEU A 168 9.12 -8.81 8.56
N VAL A 169 9.80 -8.96 7.42
CA VAL A 169 9.60 -10.08 6.49
C VAL A 169 9.90 -11.42 7.17
N ASN A 170 10.97 -11.50 7.97
CA ASN A 170 11.27 -12.72 8.73
C ASN A 170 10.19 -13.03 9.77
N ALA A 171 9.65 -12.01 10.45
CA ALA A 171 8.55 -12.17 11.39
C ALA A 171 7.26 -12.66 10.68
N LEU A 172 6.93 -12.13 9.51
CA LEU A 172 5.81 -12.59 8.69
C LEU A 172 5.98 -14.04 8.24
N ARG A 173 7.20 -14.42 7.84
CA ARG A 173 7.53 -15.81 7.51
C ARG A 173 7.37 -16.74 8.71
N ALA A 174 7.78 -16.30 9.91
CA ALA A 174 7.66 -17.10 11.13
C ALA A 174 6.20 -17.44 11.47
N ILE A 175 5.25 -16.57 11.13
CA ILE A 175 3.81 -16.81 11.33
C ILE A 175 3.11 -17.41 10.09
N SER A 176 3.88 -17.84 9.08
CA SER A 176 3.36 -18.36 7.81
C SER A 176 2.39 -17.40 7.09
N LEU A 177 2.51 -16.09 7.34
CA LEU A 177 1.74 -15.09 6.61
C LEU A 177 2.43 -14.83 5.26
N TYR A 178 2.09 -15.65 4.27
CA TYR A 178 2.64 -15.57 2.92
C TYR A 178 1.92 -14.47 2.13
N ILE A 179 2.19 -13.22 2.49
CA ILE A 179 1.97 -12.10 1.58
C ILE A 179 3.30 -11.97 0.83
N ASP A 180 3.29 -12.01 -0.51
CA ASP A 180 4.49 -11.92 -1.37
C ASP A 180 5.12 -10.51 -1.34
N VAL A 181 5.25 -9.92 -0.14
CA VAL A 181 5.92 -8.66 0.13
C VAL A 181 7.41 -8.93 0.04
N GLN A 182 7.94 -8.75 -1.16
CA GLN A 182 9.38 -8.74 -1.36
C GLN A 182 9.96 -7.42 -0.84
N VAL A 183 11.11 -7.50 -0.17
CA VAL A 183 11.86 -6.33 0.32
C VAL A 183 12.14 -5.32 -0.81
N ASN A 184 12.24 -5.79 -2.05
CA ASN A 184 12.47 -4.95 -3.23
C ASN A 184 11.26 -4.08 -3.61
N VAL A 185 10.04 -4.53 -3.31
CA VAL A 185 8.81 -3.74 -3.53
C VAL A 185 8.76 -2.53 -2.59
N LEU A 186 9.24 -2.70 -1.35
CA LEU A 186 9.42 -1.59 -0.40
C LEU A 186 10.58 -0.66 -0.82
N LYS A 187 11.52 -1.11 -1.65
CA LYS A 187 12.69 -0.32 -2.07
C LYS A 187 12.47 0.58 -3.29
N SER A 188 11.35 0.48 -4.01
CA SER A 188 11.21 1.10 -5.35
C SER A 188 11.42 2.64 -5.41
N HIS A 189 11.56 3.33 -4.27
CA HIS A 189 11.86 4.77 -4.23
C HIS A 189 13.26 5.13 -3.71
N VAL A 190 14.12 4.15 -3.40
CA VAL A 190 15.45 4.39 -2.80
C VAL A 190 16.59 4.21 -3.81
N LEU A 191 16.39 3.44 -4.89
CA LEU A 191 17.45 3.13 -5.86
C LEU A 191 17.51 4.07 -7.08
N HIS A 192 16.66 5.10 -7.15
CA HIS A 192 16.70 6.10 -8.24
C HIS A 192 17.36 7.44 -7.83
N THR A 193 18.05 7.49 -6.69
CA THR A 193 18.77 8.70 -6.23
C THR A 193 20.27 8.47 -6.06
N PHE A 194 20.86 7.64 -6.93
CA PHE A 194 22.29 7.62 -7.21
C PHE A 194 22.51 7.60 -8.71
#